data_AF-A0A498JQQ7-F1
#
_entry.id   AF-A0A498JQQ7-F1
#
_cell.length_a   1.000
_cell.length_b   1.000
_cell.length_c   1.000
_cell.angle_alpha   90.00
_cell.angle_beta   90.00
_cell.angle_gamma   90.00
#
_symmetry.space_group_name_H-M   'P 1'
#
loop_
_entity.id
_entity.type
_entity.pdbx_description
1 polymer ?
#
loop_
_entity_poly.entity_id
_entity_poly.type
_entity_poly.pdbx_seq_one_letter_code
_entity_poly.pdbx_strand_id
1 'polypeptide(L)'
;MVASGQALIASYLSKGEYKIVKEVVDSVLKIGLFTGISLSVILGVPFGSLATLFTNDPEVLAIVRSGILFVSASQRLNALAYVFYGLHYGVSDFAYAARSMVSLLI
;
A
#
# COMPACT_ATOMS: atom_id res chain seq x y z
N MET A 1 -2.72 1.31 -8.65
CA MET A 1 -3.27 2.52 -7.98
C MET A 1 -2.18 3.46 -7.50
N VAL A 2 -1.19 3.02 -6.71
CA VAL A 2 -0.15 3.93 -6.22
C VAL A 2 0.67 4.51 -7.38
N ALA A 3 1.15 3.67 -8.31
CA ALA A 3 1.85 4.15 -9.52
C ALA A 3 1.06 5.18 -10.35
N SER A 4 -0.25 4.94 -10.55
CA SER A 4 -1.11 5.88 -11.29
C SER A 4 -1.39 7.17 -10.50
N GLY A 5 -1.59 7.07 -9.18
CA GLY A 5 -1.75 8.23 -8.30
C GLY A 5 -0.50 9.10 -8.25
N GLN A 6 0.68 8.49 -8.17
CA GLN A 6 1.98 9.15 -8.24
C GLN A 6 2.15 9.94 -9.53
N ALA A 7 1.85 9.32 -10.67
CA ALA A 7 1.93 9.98 -11.97
C ALA A 7 0.96 11.16 -12.10
N LEU A 8 -0.28 11.01 -11.60
CA LEU A 8 -1.28 12.09 -11.59
C LEU A 8 -0.83 13.25 -10.70
N ILE A 9 -0.38 12.96 -9.47
CA ILE A 9 0.13 13.97 -8.54
C ILE A 9 1.30 14.74 -9.17
N ALA A 10 2.29 14.04 -9.73
CA ALA A 10 3.44 14.68 -10.38
C ALA A 10 3.00 15.60 -11.54
N SER A 11 2.09 15.12 -12.39
CA SER A 11 1.58 15.86 -13.55
C SER A 11 0.83 17.13 -13.14
N TYR A 12 -0.14 17.03 -12.24
CA TYR A 12 -0.92 18.19 -11.79
C TYR A 12 -0.11 19.15 -10.92
N LEU A 13 0.84 18.64 -10.14
CA LEU A 13 1.77 19.48 -9.38
C LEU A 13 2.65 20.32 -10.33
N SER A 14 3.12 19.74 -11.44
CA SER A 14 3.91 20.47 -12.45
C SER A 14 3.11 21.59 -13.14
N LYS A 15 1.78 21.46 -13.17
CA LYS A 15 0.85 22.45 -13.74
C LYS A 15 0.34 23.47 -12.70
N GLY A 16 0.75 23.36 -11.43
CA GLY A 16 0.26 24.23 -10.35
C GLY A 16 -1.19 23.97 -9.94
N GLU A 17 -1.80 22.85 -10.35
CA GLU A 17 -3.20 22.53 -10.08
C GLU A 17 -3.38 21.85 -8.71
N TYR A 18 -3.03 22.57 -7.64
CA TYR A 18 -2.99 22.04 -6.27
C TYR A 18 -4.32 21.48 -5.76
N LYS A 19 -5.46 22.01 -6.25
CA LYS A 19 -6.79 21.50 -5.89
C LYS A 19 -6.96 20.04 -6.33
N ILE A 20 -6.58 19.73 -7.56
CA ILE A 20 -6.68 18.36 -8.10
C ILE A 20 -5.67 17.45 -7.41
N VAL A 21 -4.45 17.93 -7.14
CA VAL A 21 -3.46 17.18 -6.36
C VAL A 21 -4.05 16.74 -5.01
N LYS A 22 -4.72 17.65 -4.29
CA LYS A 22 -5.35 17.32 -3.00
C LYS A 22 -6.45 16.27 -3.14
N GLU A 23 -7.31 16.38 -4.16
CA GLU A 23 -8.38 15.40 -4.42
C GLU A 23 -7.83 14.00 -4.74
N VAL A 24 -6.73 13.93 -5.51
CA VAL A 24 -6.04 12.67 -5.81
C VAL A 24 -5.41 12.08 -4.55
N VAL A 25 -4.73 12.90 -3.73
CA VAL A 25 -4.14 12.46 -2.45
C VAL A 25 -5.21 11.88 -1.53
N ASP A 26 -6.33 12.59 -1.34
CA ASP A 26 -7.44 12.12 -0.50
C ASP A 26 -8.03 10.80 -1.02
N SER A 27 -8.15 10.65 -2.34
CA SER A 27 -8.65 9.42 -2.96
C SER A 27 -7.69 8.25 -2.75
N VAL A 28 -6.39 8.44 -2.96
CA VAL A 28 -5.37 7.40 -2.77
C VAL A 28 -5.28 6.99 -1.29
N LEU A 29 -5.39 7.93 -0.36
CA LEU A 29 -5.43 7.65 1.09
C LEU A 29 -6.66 6.83 1.47
N LYS A 30 -7.86 7.21 1.01
CA LYS A 30 -9.10 6.47 1.29
C LYS A 30 -9.04 5.04 0.77
N ILE A 31 -8.58 4.86 -0.46
CA ILE A 31 -8.48 3.52 -1.04
C ILE A 31 -7.38 2.72 -0.34
N GLY A 32 -6.23 3.33 -0.01
CA GLY A 32 -5.18 2.68 0.77
C GLY A 32 -5.67 2.17 2.13
N LEU A 33 -6.43 2.99 2.85
CA LEU A 33 -7.04 2.59 4.12
C LEU A 33 -8.03 1.43 3.93
N PHE A 34 -8.91 1.53 2.92
CA PHE A 34 -9.88 0.48 2.62
C PHE A 34 -9.20 -0.84 2.24
N THR A 35 -8.16 -0.80 1.41
CA THR A 35 -7.35 -1.97 1.05
C THR A 35 -6.65 -2.56 2.26
N GLY A 36 -6.06 -1.74 3.14
CA GLY A 36 -5.41 -2.21 4.37
C GLY A 36 -6.38 -2.90 5.33
N ILE A 37 -7.60 -2.36 5.49
CA ILE A 37 -8.66 -2.99 6.28
C ILE A 37 -9.08 -4.33 5.64
N SER A 38 -9.34 -4.32 4.33
CA SER A 38 -9.74 -5.52 3.60
C SER A 38 -8.70 -6.63 3.71
N LEU A 39 -7.42 -6.28 3.57
CA LEU A 39 -6.31 -7.23 3.67
C LEU A 39 -6.14 -7.75 5.11
N SER A 40 -6.35 -6.91 6.13
CA SER A 40 -6.38 -7.36 7.53
C SER A 40 -7.46 -8.41 7.77
N VAL A 41 -8.65 -8.27 7.16
CA VAL A 41 -9.74 -9.25 7.30
C VAL A 41 -9.42 -10.53 6.53
N ILE A 42 -8.98 -10.41 5.27
CA ILE A 42 -8.65 -11.54 4.39
C ILE A 42 -7.53 -12.40 4.99
N LEU A 43 -6.54 -11.80 5.64
CA LEU A 43 -5.46 -12.55 6.28
C LEU A 43 -5.86 -13.07 7.66
N GLY A 44 -6.63 -12.31 8.44
CA GLY A 44 -6.94 -12.65 9.83
C GLY A 44 -7.95 -13.78 10.00
N VAL A 45 -8.94 -13.88 9.11
CA VAL A 45 -10.08 -14.81 9.28
C VAL A 45 -9.78 -16.26 8.86
N PRO A 46 -9.25 -16.54 7.65
CA PRO A 46 -9.14 -17.92 7.17
C PRO A 46 -7.88 -18.65 7.65
N PHE A 47 -6.82 -17.92 8.02
CA PHE A 47 -5.51 -18.53 8.26
C PHE A 47 -5.43 -19.39 9.52
N GLY A 48 -6.26 -19.12 10.54
CA GLY A 48 -6.35 -19.97 11.73
C GLY A 48 -6.79 -21.40 11.42
N SER A 49 -7.68 -21.57 10.43
CA SER A 49 -8.12 -22.88 9.94
C SER A 49 -7.21 -23.45 8.85
N LEU A 50 -6.47 -22.61 8.13
CA LEU A 50 -5.50 -23.10 7.15
C LEU A 50 -4.27 -23.74 7.82
N ALA A 51 -3.87 -23.22 8.98
CA ALA A 51 -2.73 -23.75 9.75
C ALA A 51 -2.92 -25.23 10.15
N THR A 52 -4.16 -25.66 10.37
CA THR A 52 -4.46 -27.06 10.76
C THR A 52 -4.26 -28.06 9.62
N LEU A 53 -4.11 -27.60 8.37
CA LEU A 53 -3.71 -28.46 7.24
C LEU A 53 -2.24 -28.87 7.32
N PHE A 54 -1.41 -28.07 7.99
CA PHE A 54 0.04 -28.29 8.08
C PHE A 54 0.47 -28.94 9.39
N THR A 55 -0.29 -28.74 10.47
CA THR A 55 0.03 -29.30 11.78
C THR A 55 -1.21 -29.41 12.68
N ASN A 56 -1.22 -30.40 13.57
CA ASN A 56 -2.21 -30.54 14.64
C ASN A 56 -1.60 -30.25 16.03
N ASP A 57 -0.34 -29.84 16.09
CA ASP A 57 0.33 -29.50 17.35
C ASP A 57 -0.25 -28.20 17.93
N PRO A 58 -0.77 -28.21 19.17
CA PRO A 58 -1.42 -27.06 19.77
C PRO A 58 -0.46 -25.89 20.06
N GLU A 59 0.81 -26.15 20.38
CA GLU A 59 1.82 -25.10 20.63
C GLU A 59 2.19 -24.40 19.32
N VAL A 60 2.38 -25.17 18.25
CA VAL A 60 2.68 -24.60 16.92
C VAL A 60 1.49 -23.77 16.41
N LEU A 61 0.26 -24.26 16.58
CA LEU A 61 -0.94 -23.52 16.19
C LEU A 61 -1.11 -22.22 16.99
N ALA A 62 -0.74 -22.19 18.27
CA ALA A 62 -0.76 -20.97 19.08
C ALA A 62 0.22 -19.91 18.56
N ILE A 63 1.46 -20.32 18.22
CA ILE A 63 2.47 -19.43 17.64
C ILE A 63 1.97 -18.87 16.32
N VAL A 64 1.48 -19.73 15.42
CA VAL A 64 0.96 -19.31 14.10
C VAL A 64 -0.19 -18.31 14.25
N ARG A 65 -1.15 -18.55 15.14
CA ARG A 65 -2.25 -17.60 15.42
C ARG A 65 -1.73 -16.24 15.88
N SER A 66 -0.74 -16.21 16.77
CA SER A 66 -0.14 -14.96 17.22
C SER A 66 0.54 -14.19 16.08
N GLY A 67 1.25 -14.89 15.19
CA GLY A 67 1.89 -14.32 14.02
C GLY A 67 0.88 -13.77 13.00
N ILE A 68 -0.19 -14.51 12.73
CA ILE A 68 -1.27 -14.07 11.84
C ILE A 68 -1.95 -12.81 12.38
N LEU A 69 -2.22 -12.75 13.68
CA LEU A 69 -2.80 -11.56 14.31
C LEU A 69 -1.88 -10.34 14.14
N PHE A 70 -0.58 -10.51 14.37
CA PHE A 70 0.41 -9.44 14.16
C PHE A 70 0.44 -8.96 12.70
N VAL A 71 0.58 -9.89 11.75
CA VAL A 71 0.62 -9.59 10.31
C VAL A 71 -0.66 -8.89 9.88
N SER A 72 -1.82 -9.39 10.29
CA SER A 72 -3.12 -8.83 9.91
C SER A 72 -3.33 -7.44 10.48
N ALA A 73 -3.05 -7.25 11.77
CA ALA A 73 -3.14 -5.94 12.42
C ALA A 73 -2.23 -4.90 11.77
N SER A 74 -1.02 -5.32 11.35
CA SER A 74 -0.06 -4.43 10.68
C SER A 74 -0.46 -4.00 9.27
N GLN A 75 -1.37 -4.71 8.57
CA GLN A 75 -1.73 -4.40 7.18
C GLN A 75 -2.27 -2.98 6.98
N ARG A 76 -2.99 -2.45 7.97
CA ARG A 76 -3.49 -1.06 7.92
C ARG A 76 -2.34 -0.05 7.92
N LEU A 77 -1.35 -0.26 8.79
CA LEU A 77 -0.17 0.61 8.86
C LEU A 77 0.72 0.45 7.62
N ASN A 78 0.91 -0.78 7.15
CA ASN A 78 1.68 -1.06 5.93
C ASN A 78 1.05 -0.42 4.70
N ALA A 79 -0.28 -0.49 4.56
CA ALA A 79 -0.98 0.15 3.45
C ALA A 79 -0.81 1.69 3.46
N LEU A 80 -0.90 2.32 4.64
CA LEU A 80 -0.65 3.75 4.79
C LEU A 80 0.81 4.11 4.47
N ALA A 81 1.78 3.35 5.00
CA ALA A 81 3.20 3.55 4.72
C ALA A 81 3.50 3.46 3.22
N TYR A 82 2.89 2.50 2.52
CA TYR A 82 3.03 2.36 1.07
C TYR A 82 2.45 3.54 0.30
N VAL A 83 1.29 4.06 0.72
CA VAL A 83 0.70 5.28 0.13
C VAL A 83 1.58 6.50 0.37
N PHE A 84 2.11 6.70 1.57
CA PHE A 84 2.98 7.84 1.88
C PHE A 84 4.30 7.80 1.13
N TYR A 85 4.93 6.62 1.06
CA TYR A 85 6.11 6.41 0.23
C TYR A 85 5.82 6.77 -1.23
N GLY A 86 4.67 6.30 -1.73
CA GLY A 86 4.20 6.63 -3.06
C GLY A 86 4.09 8.14 -3.28
N LEU A 87 3.34 8.81 -2.41
CA LEU A 87 3.12 10.26 -2.46
C LEU A 87 4.44 11.05 -2.45
N HIS A 88 5.37 10.71 -1.56
CA HIS A 88 6.67 11.37 -1.46
C HIS A 88 7.47 11.23 -2.76
N TYR A 89 7.55 10.01 -3.31
CA TYR A 89 8.21 9.75 -4.58
C TYR A 89 7.55 10.49 -5.75
N GLY A 90 6.21 10.56 -5.77
CA GLY A 90 5.43 11.29 -6.77
C GLY A 90 5.72 12.80 -6.80
N VAL A 91 5.98 13.38 -5.63
CA VAL A 91 6.26 14.82 -5.48
C VAL A 91 7.73 15.16 -5.75
N SER A 92 8.67 14.36 -5.23
CA SER A 92 10.12 14.66 -5.29
C SER A 92 10.79 14.07 -6.54
N ASP A 93 10.66 12.77 -6.75
CA ASP A 93 11.60 12.01 -7.58
C ASP A 93 11.01 11.59 -8.93
N PHE A 94 9.68 11.64 -9.07
CA PHE A 94 9.00 11.20 -10.28
C PHE A 94 9.38 12.03 -11.52
N ALA A 95 9.55 13.35 -11.37
CA ALA A 95 9.95 14.21 -12.50
C ALA A 95 11.36 13.87 -13.02
N TYR A 96 12.27 13.52 -12.11
CA TYR A 96 13.60 13.05 -12.46
C TYR A 96 13.53 11.68 -13.15
N ALA A 97 12.83 10.71 -12.54
CA ALA A 97 12.66 9.37 -13.09
C ALA A 97 12.01 9.37 -14.50
N ALA A 98 10.99 10.21 -14.71
CA ALA A 98 10.33 10.35 -16.01
C ALA A 98 11.27 10.92 -17.08
N ARG A 99 12.08 11.94 -16.75
CA ARG A 99 13.08 12.50 -17.68
C ARG A 99 14.18 11.50 -18.01
N SER A 100 14.67 10.76 -17.03
CA SER A 100 15.68 9.72 -17.24
C SER A 100 15.17 8.59 -18.14
N MET A 101 13.92 8.15 -17.97
CA MET A 101 13.33 7.12 -18.84
C MET A 101 13.25 7.57 -20.31
N VAL A 102 12.85 8.81 -20.57
CA VAL A 102 12.80 9.35 -21.94
C VAL A 102 14.21 9.48 -22.53
N SER A 103 15.18 9.96 -21.76
CA SER A 103 16.57 10.09 -22.23
C SER A 103 17.27 8.75 -22.46
N LEU A 104 16.78 7.65 -21.85
CA LEU A 104 17.31 6.30 -22.06
C LEU A 104 16.62 5.58 -23.24
N LEU A 105 15.47 6.08 -23.67
CA LEU A 105 14.66 5.54 -24.77
C LEU A 105 14.98 6.19 -26.13
N ILE A 106 15.73 7.30 -26.13
CA ILE A 106 16.22 8.02 -27.32
C ILE A 106 17.71 7.69 -27.50
#